data_AF-A0A182JCM7-F1
#
_entry.id   AF-A0A182JCM7-F1
#
_cell.length_a   1.000
_cell.length_b   1.000
_cell.length_c   1.000
_cell.angle_alpha   90.00
_cell.angle_beta   90.00
_cell.angle_gamma   90.00
#
_symmetry.space_group_name_H-M   'P 1'
#
loop_
_entity.id
_entity.type
_entity.pdbx_description
1 polymer ?
#
loop_
_entity_poly.entity_id
_entity_poly.type
_entity_poly.pdbx_seq_one_letter_code
_entity_poly.pdbx_strand_id
1 'polypeptide(L)'
;MGRELPIGAIMDAKHIHHGAHYTSGPQRLHPKSCRDTLKRESGVYWIQPEWPFYEPMLVYCDQDYEYGGWTVIQRRIDGTVNFDRDLRDYIKGFGNIDEEFWLGLENIYQLAKSEPHELLIWLKDFSGNTSYASNLNGKYVPYNDRGDRGQTVKGLYWGDIKAGSIKEAKMMLRPKAREN
;
A
#
# COMPACT_ATOMS: atom_id res chain seq x y z
N MET A 1 -74.08 20.56 -32.04
CA MET A 1 -72.93 20.53 -31.12
C MET A 1 -71.71 21.00 -31.89
N GLY A 2 -70.97 21.97 -31.34
CA GLY A 2 -70.05 22.91 -32.02
C GLY A 2 -68.94 22.25 -32.87
N ARG A 3 -68.55 22.85 -34.00
CA ARG A 3 -67.52 23.92 -34.19
C ARG A 3 -66.15 23.47 -33.67
N GLU A 4 -65.02 23.54 -34.38
CA GLU A 4 -64.61 24.15 -35.64
C GLU A 4 -63.25 23.53 -36.09
N LEU A 5 -62.82 23.96 -37.28
CA LEU A 5 -61.76 23.54 -38.22
C LEU A 5 -60.27 23.70 -37.78
N PRO A 6 -59.27 23.28 -38.62
CA PRO A 6 -57.90 22.89 -38.29
C PRO A 6 -56.89 24.04 -38.42
N ILE A 7 -55.59 23.81 -38.16
CA ILE A 7 -54.43 24.50 -38.81
C ILE A 7 -53.17 23.68 -38.53
N GLY A 8 -52.32 23.51 -39.54
CA GLY A 8 -50.99 22.92 -39.39
C GLY A 8 -49.93 23.95 -38.97
N ALA A 9 -48.87 23.38 -38.38
CA ALA A 9 -47.46 23.82 -38.36
C ALA A 9 -46.91 24.64 -37.17
N ILE A 10 -45.81 24.09 -36.63
CA ILE A 10 -44.55 24.66 -36.10
C ILE A 10 -44.21 24.31 -34.63
N MET A 11 -43.02 23.71 -34.51
CA MET A 11 -42.16 23.32 -33.37
C MET A 11 -42.57 23.71 -31.95
N ASP A 12 -42.48 22.74 -31.03
CA ASP A 12 -41.80 23.00 -29.76
C ASP A 12 -41.14 21.72 -29.22
N ALA A 13 -39.83 21.81 -28.97
CA ALA A 13 -39.06 20.79 -28.29
C ALA A 13 -39.21 21.00 -26.79
N LYS A 14 -39.67 20.00 -26.03
CA LYS A 14 -39.21 19.71 -24.65
C LYS A 14 -39.86 18.44 -24.06
N HIS A 15 -38.95 17.60 -23.55
CA HIS A 15 -39.09 16.69 -22.41
C HIS A 15 -39.94 15.42 -22.57
N ILE A 16 -39.26 14.33 -22.97
CA ILE A 16 -39.45 13.02 -22.33
C ILE A 16 -38.06 12.45 -21.98
N HIS A 17 -37.93 12.05 -20.72
CA HIS A 17 -36.71 11.74 -20.00
C HIS A 17 -35.88 10.60 -20.60
N HIS A 18 -34.59 10.86 -20.81
CA HIS A 18 -33.56 9.83 -20.96
C HIS A 18 -33.42 9.05 -19.64
N GLY A 19 -34.07 7.90 -19.54
CA GLY A 19 -33.68 6.85 -18.59
C GLY A 19 -32.40 6.20 -19.09
N ALA A 20 -31.26 6.82 -18.83
CA ALA A 20 -29.96 6.18 -19.02
C ALA A 20 -29.88 4.98 -18.07
N HIS A 21 -29.95 3.76 -18.62
CA HIS A 21 -29.43 2.59 -17.91
C HIS A 21 -27.92 2.79 -17.73
N TYR A 22 -27.52 3.37 -16.61
CA TYR A 22 -26.16 3.26 -16.12
C TYR A 22 -25.95 1.78 -15.76
N THR A 23 -25.42 0.99 -16.68
CA THR A 23 -24.73 -0.24 -16.29
C THR A 23 -23.51 0.20 -15.50
N SER A 24 -23.64 0.30 -14.17
CA SER A 24 -22.51 0.55 -13.30
C SER A 24 -21.50 -0.55 -13.58
N GLY A 25 -20.35 -0.18 -14.15
CA GLY A 25 -19.23 -1.10 -14.30
C GLY A 25 -18.90 -1.73 -12.94
N PRO A 26 -18.19 -2.88 -12.93
CA PRO A 26 -17.89 -3.56 -11.69
C PRO A 26 -17.15 -2.58 -10.76
N GLN A 27 -17.59 -2.49 -9.51
CA GLN A 27 -17.03 -1.55 -8.55
C GLN A 27 -15.74 -2.11 -7.96
N ARG A 28 -14.77 -1.23 -7.70
CA ARG A 28 -13.55 -1.59 -7.00
C ARG A 28 -13.85 -1.80 -5.51
N LEU A 29 -13.80 -3.04 -5.05
CA LEU A 29 -14.09 -3.40 -3.65
C LEU A 29 -12.89 -3.18 -2.72
N HIS A 30 -11.67 -3.35 -3.23
CA HIS A 30 -10.43 -3.28 -2.43
C HIS A 30 -9.59 -2.05 -2.79
N PRO A 31 -8.97 -1.37 -1.79
CA PRO A 31 -8.05 -0.27 -2.03
C PRO A 31 -6.86 -0.72 -2.88
N LYS A 32 -6.22 0.21 -3.60
CA LYS A 32 -5.05 -0.12 -4.45
C LYS A 32 -3.85 -0.54 -3.62
N SER A 33 -3.64 0.17 -2.52
CA SER A 33 -2.50 -0.01 -1.64
C SER A 33 -2.89 0.31 -0.20
N CYS A 34 -1.97 0.05 0.74
CA CYS A 34 -2.10 0.52 2.12
C CYS A 34 -2.25 2.05 2.23
N ARG A 35 -1.84 2.82 1.21
CA ARG A 35 -2.01 4.28 1.20
C ARG A 35 -3.45 4.71 0.94
N ASP A 36 -4.25 3.85 0.31
CA ASP A 36 -5.63 4.13 -0.08
C ASP A 36 -6.66 3.54 0.90
N THR A 37 -6.21 2.95 2.01
CA THR A 37 -7.11 2.40 3.02
C THR A 37 -7.84 3.53 3.74
N LEU A 38 -9.15 3.37 3.95
CA LEU A 38 -9.97 4.36 4.67
C LEU A 38 -9.59 4.44 6.15
N LYS A 39 -9.23 3.30 6.75
CA LYS A 39 -8.70 3.24 8.11
C LYS A 39 -7.21 3.52 8.08
N ARG A 40 -6.75 4.37 9.00
CA ARG A 40 -5.34 4.70 9.22
C ARG A 40 -4.80 4.02 10.48
N GLU A 41 -5.16 2.74 10.64
CA GLU A 41 -4.71 1.89 11.75
C GLU A 41 -3.83 0.79 11.19
N SER A 42 -2.70 0.49 11.85
CA SER A 42 -1.86 -0.63 11.45
C SER A 42 -2.60 -1.96 11.62
N GLY A 43 -2.37 -2.89 10.70
CA GLY A 43 -3.01 -4.20 10.74
C GLY A 43 -3.14 -4.84 9.37
N VAL A 44 -3.93 -5.90 9.29
CA VAL A 44 -4.09 -6.68 8.05
C VAL A 44 -5.24 -6.16 7.21
N TYR A 45 -4.96 -6.00 5.91
CA TYR A 45 -5.91 -5.48 4.93
C TYR A 45 -5.85 -6.29 3.63
N TRP A 46 -7.00 -6.39 2.98
CA TRP A 46 -7.06 -6.78 1.57
C TRP A 46 -6.80 -5.56 0.70
N ILE A 47 -5.82 -5.66 -0.20
CA ILE A 47 -5.54 -4.65 -1.23
C ILE A 47 -5.60 -5.31 -2.61
N GLN A 48 -5.81 -4.51 -3.66
CA GLN A 48 -5.83 -4.99 -5.04
C GLN A 48 -5.13 -3.98 -5.94
N PRO A 49 -3.80 -4.10 -6.14
CA PRO A 49 -3.01 -3.14 -6.90
C PRO A 49 -3.47 -2.98 -8.36
N GLU A 50 -3.82 -4.08 -9.02
CA GLU A 50 -4.21 -4.14 -10.44
C GLU A 50 -5.63 -4.72 -10.61
N TRP A 51 -6.65 -3.86 -10.49
CA TRP A 51 -8.05 -4.22 -10.78
C TRP A 51 -8.41 -3.99 -12.26
N PRO A 52 -9.27 -4.80 -12.90
CA PRO A 52 -9.96 -6.00 -12.38
C PRO A 52 -9.19 -7.31 -12.64
N PHE A 53 -7.93 -7.25 -13.10
CA PHE A 53 -7.26 -8.39 -13.73
C PHE A 53 -6.53 -9.32 -12.75
N TYR A 54 -6.19 -8.84 -11.55
CA TYR A 54 -5.50 -9.62 -10.53
C TYR A 54 -6.35 -9.76 -9.26
N GLU A 55 -6.25 -10.91 -8.61
CA GLU A 55 -6.92 -11.16 -7.34
C GLU A 55 -6.40 -10.22 -6.23
N PRO A 56 -7.25 -9.84 -5.27
CA PRO A 56 -6.81 -9.14 -4.07
C PRO A 56 -5.77 -9.96 -3.29
N MET A 57 -4.84 -9.27 -2.63
CA MET A 57 -3.84 -9.86 -1.75
C MET A 57 -3.99 -9.36 -0.32
N LEU A 58 -3.72 -10.24 0.63
CA LEU A 58 -3.72 -9.92 2.06
C LEU A 58 -2.33 -9.39 2.44
N VAL A 59 -2.29 -8.21 3.05
CA VAL A 59 -1.05 -7.54 3.45
C VAL A 59 -1.16 -6.97 4.85
N TYR A 60 -0.01 -6.78 5.52
CA TYR A 60 0.05 -5.94 6.70
C TYR A 60 0.34 -4.50 6.28
N CYS A 61 -0.55 -3.57 6.64
CA CYS A 61 -0.34 -2.14 6.48
C CYS A 61 0.25 -1.56 7.75
N ASP A 62 1.41 -0.91 7.63
CA ASP A 62 1.96 -0.07 8.68
C ASP A 62 1.46 1.37 8.45
N GLN A 63 0.54 1.79 9.32
CA GLN A 63 -0.07 3.12 9.28
C GLN A 63 0.54 4.08 10.31
N ASP A 64 1.33 3.54 11.24
CA ASP A 64 1.94 4.32 12.33
C ASP A 64 3.23 4.99 11.85
N TYR A 65 3.99 4.31 10.99
CA TYR A 65 5.26 4.82 10.48
C TYR A 65 5.07 5.90 9.39
N GLU A 66 5.60 7.10 9.61
CA GLU A 66 5.62 8.24 8.66
C GLU A 66 4.31 8.49 7.90
N TYR A 67 3.25 8.85 8.63
CA TYR A 67 1.91 9.09 8.05
C TYR A 67 1.28 7.87 7.37
N GLY A 68 1.89 6.69 7.51
CA GLY A 68 1.36 5.43 7.03
C GLY A 68 1.47 5.23 5.53
N GLY A 69 0.61 4.34 5.03
CA GLY A 69 0.55 3.90 3.64
C GLY A 69 1.59 2.85 3.28
N TRP A 70 2.29 2.28 4.24
CA TRP A 70 3.32 1.28 4.01
C TRP A 70 2.73 -0.12 3.94
N THR A 71 3.07 -0.85 2.89
CA THR A 71 2.80 -2.27 2.74
C THR A 71 4.03 -3.03 3.23
N VAL A 72 3.92 -3.80 4.31
CA VAL A 72 5.02 -4.60 4.84
C VAL A 72 5.19 -5.85 3.95
N ILE A 73 6.39 -6.04 3.41
CA ILE A 73 6.72 -7.18 2.52
C ILE A 73 7.53 -8.26 3.24
N GLN A 74 8.18 -7.91 4.35
CA GLN A 74 8.88 -8.83 5.24
C GLN A 74 8.85 -8.27 6.66
N ARG A 75 8.59 -9.13 7.66
CA ARG A 75 8.66 -8.77 9.08
C ARG A 75 9.38 -9.83 9.91
N ARG A 76 10.34 -9.40 10.74
CA ARG A 76 11.00 -10.14 11.83
C ARG A 76 10.78 -9.42 13.16
N ILE A 77 10.47 -10.18 14.20
CA ILE A 77 10.15 -9.70 15.55
C ILE A 77 11.02 -10.44 16.59
N ASP A 78 11.03 -11.78 16.53
CA ASP A 78 11.59 -12.64 17.59
C ASP A 78 12.25 -13.92 17.07
N GLY A 79 12.19 -14.20 15.77
CA GLY A 79 12.80 -15.37 15.16
C GLY A 79 11.99 -16.67 15.25
N THR A 80 10.71 -16.59 15.62
CA THR A 80 9.80 -17.76 15.71
C THR A 80 9.52 -18.42 14.37
N VAL A 81 9.56 -17.67 13.26
CA VAL A 81 9.36 -18.22 11.92
C VAL A 81 10.72 -18.54 11.30
N ASN A 82 10.84 -19.76 10.76
CA ASN A 82 12.03 -20.16 9.99
C ASN A 82 12.06 -19.45 8.62
N PHE A 83 13.13 -18.71 8.35
CA PHE A 83 13.40 -18.05 7.05
C PHE A 83 14.42 -18.81 6.19
N ASP A 84 15.02 -19.89 6.69
CA ASP A 84 15.79 -20.83 5.87
C ASP A 84 14.82 -21.78 5.16
N ARG A 85 14.39 -21.36 3.96
CA ARG A 85 13.30 -21.94 3.18
C ARG A 85 13.72 -22.14 1.72
N ASP A 86 13.04 -23.03 1.03
CA ASP A 86 13.28 -23.26 -0.39
C ASP A 86 12.75 -22.13 -1.28
N LEU A 87 13.12 -22.16 -2.56
CA LEU A 87 12.71 -21.15 -3.53
C LEU A 87 11.17 -21.08 -3.68
N ARG A 88 10.47 -22.21 -3.57
CA ARG A 88 9.02 -22.26 -3.75
C ARG A 88 8.31 -21.48 -2.64
N ASP A 89 8.77 -21.66 -1.41
CA ASP A 89 8.28 -20.89 -0.25
C ASP A 89 8.57 -19.39 -0.42
N TYR A 90 9.74 -19.01 -0.92
CA TYR A 90 10.05 -17.61 -1.20
C TYR A 90 9.20 -17.01 -2.34
N ILE A 91 8.82 -17.81 -3.33
CA ILE A 91 7.91 -17.39 -4.40
C ILE A 91 6.51 -17.14 -3.85
N LYS A 92 5.97 -18.06 -3.05
CA LYS A 92 4.59 -18.03 -2.56
C LYS A 92 4.38 -17.18 -1.31
N GLY A 93 5.40 -17.02 -0.48
CA GLY A 93 5.28 -16.42 0.83
C GLY A 93 5.11 -17.46 1.94
N PHE A 94 5.47 -17.08 3.17
CA PHE A 94 5.39 -17.93 4.34
C PHE A 94 5.31 -17.10 5.62
N GLY A 95 4.94 -17.75 6.74
CA GLY A 95 4.76 -17.12 8.04
C GLY A 95 3.32 -16.65 8.27
N ASN A 96 3.13 -15.79 9.26
CA ASN A 96 1.84 -15.21 9.61
C ASN A 96 1.88 -13.70 9.37
N ILE A 97 0.94 -13.20 8.55
CA ILE A 97 0.90 -11.80 8.13
C ILE A 97 0.77 -10.81 9.30
N ASP A 98 0.19 -11.24 10.42
CA ASP A 98 0.10 -10.44 11.66
C ASP A 98 1.36 -10.50 12.55
N GLU A 99 2.29 -11.43 12.27
CA GLU A 99 3.49 -11.71 13.06
C GLU A 99 4.77 -11.62 12.20
N GLU A 100 5.58 -12.68 12.13
CA GLU A 100 6.72 -12.79 11.23
C GLU A 100 6.32 -13.44 9.90
N PHE A 101 6.71 -12.82 8.78
CA PHE A 101 6.37 -13.35 7.47
C PHE A 101 7.30 -12.85 6.35
N TRP A 102 7.23 -13.55 5.23
CA TRP A 102 7.67 -13.11 3.91
C TRP A 102 6.44 -13.10 2.99
N LEU A 103 6.14 -11.96 2.35
CA LEU A 103 4.91 -11.77 1.58
C LEU A 103 4.82 -12.67 0.33
N GLY A 104 5.97 -13.13 -0.17
CA GLY A 104 6.09 -13.89 -1.41
C GLY A 104 6.49 -13.02 -2.60
N LEU A 105 7.41 -13.52 -3.42
CA LEU A 105 7.92 -12.79 -4.59
C LEU A 105 6.83 -12.50 -5.63
N GLU A 106 5.81 -13.36 -5.77
CA GLU A 106 4.70 -13.11 -6.69
C GLU A 106 3.92 -11.84 -6.31
N ASN A 107 3.60 -11.69 -5.01
CA ASN A 107 2.90 -10.53 -4.48
C ASN A 107 3.78 -9.27 -4.54
N ILE A 108 5.06 -9.40 -4.15
CA ILE A 108 6.03 -8.29 -4.22
C ILE A 108 6.22 -7.80 -5.66
N TYR A 109 6.27 -8.72 -6.62
CA TYR A 109 6.36 -8.40 -8.04
C TYR A 109 5.12 -7.62 -8.52
N GLN A 110 3.91 -8.08 -8.16
CA GLN A 110 2.67 -7.37 -8.49
C GLN A 110 2.65 -5.95 -7.90
N LEU A 111 3.05 -5.78 -6.64
CA LEU A 111 3.19 -4.46 -6.03
C LEU A 111 4.15 -3.58 -6.83
N ALA A 112 5.38 -4.04 -7.04
CA ALA A 112 6.42 -3.28 -7.73
C ALA A 112 6.08 -2.94 -9.19
N LYS A 113 5.32 -3.80 -9.88
CA LYS A 113 4.86 -3.60 -11.25
C LYS A 113 3.72 -2.58 -11.35
N SER A 114 2.85 -2.53 -10.34
CA SER A 114 1.62 -1.74 -10.39
C SER A 114 1.84 -0.21 -10.45
N GLU A 115 2.93 0.28 -9.85
CA GLU A 115 3.40 1.67 -9.92
C GLU A 115 4.79 1.84 -9.28
N PRO A 116 5.46 3.00 -9.42
CA PRO A 116 6.71 3.28 -8.70
C PRO A 116 6.52 3.31 -7.19
N HIS A 117 7.37 2.58 -6.46
CA HIS A 117 7.38 2.53 -5.00
C HIS A 117 8.68 3.09 -4.41
N GLU A 118 8.57 3.62 -3.20
CA GLU A 118 9.70 3.76 -2.28
C GLU A 118 9.83 2.47 -1.44
N LEU A 119 11.07 2.09 -1.14
CA LEU A 119 11.44 0.97 -0.29
C LEU A 119 12.04 1.52 0.99
N LEU A 120 11.59 0.97 2.11
CA LEU A 120 12.17 1.22 3.43
C LEU A 120 12.59 -0.10 4.08
N ILE A 121 13.82 -0.15 4.57
CA ILE A 121 14.33 -1.19 5.46
C ILE A 121 14.49 -0.57 6.83
N TRP A 122 13.73 -1.07 7.78
CA TRP A 122 13.73 -0.67 9.18
C TRP A 122 14.34 -1.78 10.03
N LEU A 123 15.34 -1.46 10.84
CA LEU A 123 16.03 -2.40 11.71
C LEU A 123 16.07 -1.88 13.14
N LYS A 124 16.00 -2.78 14.11
CA LYS A 124 16.21 -2.46 15.53
C LYS A 124 17.09 -3.50 16.18
N ASP A 125 18.08 -3.04 16.95
CA ASP A 125 19.00 -3.91 17.69
C ASP A 125 18.47 -4.29 19.08
N PHE A 126 19.19 -5.19 19.77
CA PHE A 126 18.85 -5.61 21.13
C PHE A 126 18.99 -4.50 22.18
N SER A 127 19.75 -3.44 21.88
CA SER A 127 19.89 -2.26 22.73
C SER A 127 18.76 -1.23 22.51
N GLY A 128 17.86 -1.48 21.54
CA GLY A 128 16.76 -0.59 21.18
C GLY A 128 17.11 0.47 20.14
N ASN A 129 18.33 0.49 19.59
CA ASN A 129 18.70 1.43 18.55
C ASN A 129 18.06 1.06 17.22
N THR A 130 17.46 2.05 16.55
CA THR A 130 16.85 1.87 15.24
C THR A 130 17.74 2.40 14.11
N SER A 131 17.74 1.72 12.96
CA SER A 131 18.46 2.17 11.76
C SER A 131 17.63 1.92 10.50
N TYR A 132 17.81 2.76 9.48
CA TYR A 132 16.93 2.85 8.30
C TYR A 132 17.71 2.94 6.97
N ALA A 133 17.27 2.21 5.95
CA ALA A 133 17.74 2.35 4.56
C ALA A 133 16.53 2.67 3.69
N SER A 134 16.62 3.71 2.87
CA SER A 134 15.60 3.97 1.87
C SER A 134 16.21 4.23 0.51
N ASN A 135 15.48 3.86 -0.55
CA ASN A 135 15.86 4.17 -1.93
C ASN A 135 15.58 5.64 -2.32
N LEU A 136 15.23 6.50 -1.36
CA LEU A 136 14.98 7.93 -1.55
C LEU A 136 16.20 8.81 -1.20
N ASN A 137 17.42 8.25 -1.23
CA ASN A 137 18.68 8.99 -1.05
C ASN A 137 18.74 9.82 0.24
N GLY A 138 18.42 9.21 1.38
CA GLY A 138 18.75 9.77 2.70
C GLY A 138 17.95 11.01 3.13
N LYS A 139 16.86 11.37 2.44
CA LYS A 139 15.88 12.33 2.96
C LYS A 139 15.00 11.66 4.01
N TYR A 140 15.58 11.35 5.16
CA TYR A 140 14.86 10.84 6.32
C TYR A 140 14.98 11.83 7.48
N VAL A 141 13.83 12.27 7.97
CA VAL A 141 13.68 13.09 9.18
C VAL A 141 12.72 12.31 10.08
N PRO A 142 13.19 11.67 11.16
CA PRO A 142 12.30 11.00 12.11
C PRO A 142 11.37 12.05 12.73
N TYR A 143 10.10 11.70 12.85
CA TYR A 143 9.18 12.44 13.71
C TYR A 143 9.58 12.18 15.16
N ASN A 144 9.92 13.23 15.89
CA ASN A 144 9.97 13.21 17.34
C ASN A 144 8.67 13.83 17.88
N ASP A 145 8.14 13.29 18.97
CA ASP A 145 6.86 13.71 19.60
C ASP A 145 6.82 15.19 20.03
N ARG A 146 7.90 15.94 19.79
CA ARG A 146 8.06 17.35 20.14
C ARG A 146 7.88 18.31 18.95
N GLY A 147 7.69 17.79 17.72
CA GLY A 147 7.47 18.64 16.55
C GLY A 147 8.69 19.44 16.08
N ASP A 148 9.89 19.11 16.58
CA ASP A 148 11.13 19.69 16.09
C ASP A 148 11.55 18.99 14.79
N ARG A 149 12.07 19.74 13.82
CA ARG A 149 12.68 19.13 12.62
C ARG A 149 13.85 18.25 13.07
N GLY A 150 13.61 16.93 13.13
CA GLY A 150 14.56 15.94 13.59
C GLY A 150 15.88 16.01 12.83
N GLN A 151 16.97 15.74 13.54
CA GLN A 151 18.30 15.60 12.94
C GLN A 151 18.26 14.55 11.81
N THR A 152 19.01 14.80 10.74
CA THR A 152 19.32 13.82 9.70
C THR A 152 19.78 12.53 10.36
N VAL A 153 19.00 11.46 10.22
CA VAL A 153 19.40 10.15 10.75
C VAL A 153 20.44 9.57 9.80
N LYS A 154 21.52 9.05 10.38
CA LYS A 154 22.57 8.35 9.65
C LYS A 154 21.91 7.23 8.83
N GLY A 155 22.02 7.30 7.50
CA GLY A 155 21.55 6.24 6.62
C GLY A 155 22.19 4.90 6.96
N LEU A 156 21.50 3.80 6.66
CA LEU A 156 22.04 2.46 6.85
C LEU A 156 23.22 2.21 5.91
N TYR A 157 24.39 2.03 6.51
CA TYR A 157 25.55 1.42 5.87
C TYR A 157 25.62 -0.03 6.33
N TRP A 158 25.57 -0.97 5.39
CA TRP A 158 25.60 -2.41 5.71
C TRP A 158 26.82 -2.83 6.54
N GLY A 159 27.96 -2.15 6.37
CA GLY A 159 29.17 -2.39 7.16
C GLY A 159 29.08 -2.00 8.64
N ASP A 160 28.10 -1.19 9.02
CA ASP A 160 27.86 -0.80 10.41
C ASP A 160 26.99 -1.82 11.17
N ILE A 161 26.33 -2.74 10.45
CA ILE A 161 25.47 -3.77 11.03
C ILE A 161 26.33 -4.98 11.40
N LYS A 162 26.37 -5.31 12.69
CA LYS A 162 27.00 -6.55 13.15
C LYS A 162 26.04 -7.72 12.93
N ALA A 163 26.53 -8.81 12.35
CA ALA A 163 25.75 -10.04 12.25
C ALA A 163 25.28 -10.48 13.66
N GLY A 164 24.00 -10.80 13.79
CA GLY A 164 23.40 -11.19 15.08
C GLY A 164 23.06 -10.04 16.02
N SER A 165 23.29 -8.77 15.66
CA SER A 165 22.88 -7.63 16.50
C SER A 165 21.44 -7.16 16.26
N ILE A 166 20.79 -7.63 15.21
CA ILE A 166 19.42 -7.22 14.84
C ILE A 166 18.42 -8.07 15.62
N LYS A 167 17.49 -7.39 16.30
CA LYS A 167 16.36 -8.00 17.01
C LYS A 167 15.10 -8.01 16.15
N GLU A 168 14.75 -6.88 15.55
CA GLU A 168 13.54 -6.71 14.74
C GLU A 168 13.92 -6.14 13.36
N ALA A 169 13.19 -6.54 12.32
CA ALA A 169 13.38 -6.03 10.96
C ALA A 169 12.03 -5.91 10.24
N LYS A 170 11.87 -4.83 9.46
CA LYS A 170 10.75 -4.68 8.52
C LYS A 170 11.29 -4.20 7.18
N MET A 171 10.80 -4.80 6.10
CA MET A 171 10.95 -4.26 4.75
C MET A 171 9.57 -3.84 4.25
N MET A 172 9.45 -2.63 3.71
CA MET A 172 8.17 -2.03 3.38
C MET A 172 8.20 -1.28 2.05
N LEU A 173 7.10 -1.35 1.31
CA LEU A 173 6.88 -0.60 0.07
C LEU A 173 5.74 0.40 0.25
N ARG A 174 5.91 1.61 -0.28
CA ARG A 174 4.84 2.62 -0.36
C ARG A 174 4.80 3.21 -1.76
N PRO A 175 3.62 3.38 -2.40
CA PRO A 175 3.54 4.10 -3.67
C PRO A 175 4.11 5.51 -3.54
N LYS A 176 4.99 5.91 -4.48
CA LYS A 176 5.52 7.26 -4.52
C LYS A 176 4.38 8.26 -4.73
N ALA A 177 4.47 9.42 -4.06
CA ALA A 177 3.56 10.52 -4.40
C ALA A 177 3.77 10.88 -5.88
N ARG A 178 2.67 11.09 -6.62
CA ARG A 178 2.78 11.64 -7.98
C ARG A 178 3.36 13.05 -7.86
N GLU A 179 4.51 13.28 -8.48
CA GLU A 179 5.00 14.64 -8.71
C GLU A 179 4.02 15.30 -9.69
N ASN A 180 3.35 16.36 -9.25
CA ASN A 180 2.49 17.18 -10.09
C ASN A 180 3.34 18.18 -10.89
#